data_AF-A5KQ03-F1
#
_entry.id   AF-A5KQ03-F1
#
_cell.length_a   1.000
_cell.length_b   1.000
_cell.length_c   1.000
_cell.angle_alpha   90.00
_cell.angle_beta   90.00
_cell.angle_gamma   90.00
#
_symmetry.space_group_name_H-M   'P 1'
#
loop_
_entity.id
_entity.type
_entity.pdbx_description
1 polymer ?
#
loop_
_entity_poly.entity_id
_entity_poly.type
_entity_poly.pdbx_seq_one_letter_code
_entity_poly.pdbx_strand_id
1 'polypeptide(L)'
;MYILHPNNIGRCGHICNASYAVRKDMWGLHIGEMLVKHCMKMGKKFGFRILQFNAVVKSNAGALKLYEKLGFVRLGTISKGFEMNDGHYEDIIPHYHEL
;
A
#
# COMPACT_ATOMS: atom_id res chain seq x y z
N MET A 1 8.77 3.89 9.86
CA MET A 1 8.88 2.44 9.59
C MET A 1 8.67 2.22 8.10
N TYR A 2 9.48 1.37 7.46
CA TYR A 2 9.31 0.98 6.07
C TYR A 2 9.74 -0.48 5.90
N ILE A 3 8.82 -1.31 5.44
CA ILE A 3 9.02 -2.74 5.19
C ILE A 3 8.61 -3.04 3.74
N LEU A 4 9.40 -3.84 3.03
CA LEU A 4 9.08 -4.43 1.73
C LEU A 4 9.38 -5.93 1.82
N HIS A 5 8.39 -6.76 1.52
CA HIS A 5 8.48 -8.21 1.67
C HIS A 5 7.59 -8.93 0.65
N PRO A 6 7.75 -10.26 0.44
CA PRO A 6 6.81 -11.05 -0.35
C PRO A 6 5.39 -10.97 0.25
N ASN A 7 4.38 -10.71 -0.58
CA ASN A 7 2.98 -10.69 -0.16
C ASN A 7 2.45 -12.10 0.11
N ASN A 8 3.02 -13.09 -0.58
CA ASN A 8 2.69 -14.51 -0.47
C ASN A 8 3.94 -15.36 -0.66
N ILE A 9 3.85 -16.65 -0.35
CA ILE A 9 4.90 -17.64 -0.58
C ILE A 9 4.61 -18.52 -1.81
N GLY A 10 5.62 -19.23 -2.32
CA GLY A 10 5.47 -20.20 -3.41
C GLY A 10 5.16 -19.55 -4.76
N ARG A 11 4.11 -20.05 -5.46
CA ARG A 11 3.77 -19.63 -6.84
C ARG A 11 3.41 -18.15 -6.97
N CYS A 12 3.05 -17.49 -5.87
CA CYS A 12 2.77 -16.06 -5.81
C CYS A 12 3.93 -15.23 -5.23
N GLY A 13 5.13 -15.81 -5.10
CA GLY A 13 6.30 -15.15 -4.50
C GLY A 13 6.84 -13.95 -5.30
N HIS A 14 6.39 -13.76 -6.54
CA HIS A 14 6.71 -12.59 -7.36
C HIS A 14 5.87 -11.35 -7.02
N ILE A 15 4.89 -11.47 -6.11
CA ILE A 15 4.07 -10.36 -5.62
C ILE A 15 4.65 -9.89 -4.28
N CYS A 16 5.00 -8.61 -4.17
CA CYS A 16 5.42 -8.00 -2.91
C CYS A 16 4.34 -7.11 -2.29
N ASN A 17 4.52 -6.83 -1.01
CA ASN A 17 3.74 -5.88 -0.24
C ASN A 17 4.71 -4.95 0.49
N ALA A 18 4.26 -3.74 0.80
CA ALA A 18 4.99 -2.82 1.63
C ALA A 18 4.09 -2.05 2.58
N SER A 19 4.66 -1.71 3.74
CA SER A 19 4.04 -0.89 4.77
C SER A 19 4.92 0.30 5.10
N TYR A 20 4.30 1.45 5.31
CA TYR A 20 4.97 2.71 5.60
C TYR A 20 4.32 3.42 6.78
N ALA A 21 5.14 4.09 7.58
CA ALA A 21 4.68 5.05 8.58
C ALA A 21 5.55 6.30 8.50
N VAL A 22 4.90 7.45 8.27
CA VAL A 22 5.51 8.78 8.27
C VAL A 22 5.12 9.49 9.55
N ARG A 23 6.10 10.08 10.25
CA ARG A 23 5.83 10.85 11.47
C ARG A 23 4.90 12.03 11.16
N LYS A 24 4.00 12.33 12.10
CA LYS A 24 2.94 13.33 11.94
C LYS A 24 3.46 14.74 11.65
N ASP A 25 4.59 15.10 12.26
CA ASP A 25 5.27 16.40 12.06
C ASP A 25 5.92 16.55 10.68
N MET A 26 5.97 15.47 9.89
CA MET A 26 6.54 15.45 8.54
C MET A 26 5.48 15.29 7.45
N TRP A 27 4.20 15.38 7.80
CA TRP A 27 3.10 15.33 6.83
C TRP A 27 3.10 16.58 5.94
N GLY A 28 2.56 16.45 4.72
CA GLY A 28 2.56 17.54 3.73
C GLY A 28 3.87 17.72 2.95
N LEU A 29 4.96 17.06 3.34
CA LEU A 29 6.27 17.16 2.68
C LEU A 29 6.49 16.12 1.56
N HIS A 30 5.42 15.54 1.01
CA HIS A 30 5.46 14.52 -0.05
C HIS A 30 6.28 13.25 0.25
N ILE A 31 6.66 13.01 1.51
CA ILE A 31 7.47 11.84 1.91
C ILE A 31 6.77 10.52 1.58
N GLY A 32 5.44 10.45 1.72
CA GLY A 32 4.67 9.27 1.34
C GLY A 32 4.86 8.89 -0.13
N GLU A 33 4.83 9.88 -1.04
CA GLU A 33 5.07 9.67 -2.47
C GLU A 33 6.51 9.20 -2.73
N MET A 34 7.49 9.78 -2.04
CA MET A 34 8.89 9.35 -2.15
C MET A 34 9.08 7.90 -1.71
N LEU A 35 8.47 7.50 -0.60
CA LEU A 35 8.54 6.13 -0.08
C LEU A 35 7.92 5.12 -1.03
N VAL A 36 6.74 5.41 -1.59
CA VAL A 36 6.06 4.51 -2.53
C VAL A 36 6.87 4.37 -3.82
N LYS A 37 7.36 5.47 -4.40
CA LYS A 37 8.23 5.44 -5.60
C LYS A 37 9.52 4.67 -5.35
N HIS A 38 10.15 4.90 -4.20
CA HIS A 38 11.33 4.13 -3.79
C HIS A 38 11.00 2.64 -3.68
N CYS A 39 9.83 2.30 -3.11
CA CYS A 39 9.39 0.91 -3.00
C CYS A 39 9.15 0.23 -4.33
N MET A 40 8.54 0.92 -5.28
CA MET A 40 8.37 0.39 -6.63
C MET A 40 9.74 0.09 -7.26
N LYS A 41 10.70 1.02 -7.14
CA LYS A 41 12.08 0.83 -7.62
C LYS A 41 12.76 -0.37 -6.95
N MET A 42 12.65 -0.49 -5.63
CA MET A 42 13.26 -1.60 -4.88
C MET A 42 12.57 -2.93 -5.17
N GLY A 43 11.25 -2.95 -5.36
CA GLY A 43 10.50 -4.13 -5.75
C GLY A 43 11.01 -4.71 -7.07
N LYS A 44 11.18 -3.86 -8.09
CA LYS A 44 11.80 -4.26 -9.37
C LYS A 44 13.21 -4.81 -9.15
N LYS A 45 14.03 -4.11 -8.35
CA LYS A 45 15.42 -4.51 -8.06
C LYS A 45 15.51 -5.88 -7.37
N PHE A 46 14.54 -6.23 -6.53
CA PHE A 46 14.47 -7.53 -5.86
C PHE A 46 13.77 -8.62 -6.69
N GLY A 47 13.40 -8.33 -7.94
CA GLY A 47 12.81 -9.31 -8.86
C GLY A 47 11.30 -9.53 -8.69
N PHE A 48 10.62 -8.70 -7.91
CA PHE A 48 9.16 -8.72 -7.84
C PHE A 48 8.56 -8.13 -9.12
N ARG A 49 7.35 -8.60 -9.46
CA ARG A 49 6.60 -8.21 -10.66
C ARG A 49 5.33 -7.40 -10.34
N ILE A 50 4.81 -7.54 -9.13
CA ILE A 50 3.59 -6.85 -8.69
C ILE A 50 3.81 -6.34 -7.27
N LEU A 51 3.45 -5.08 -7.01
CA LEU A 51 3.31 -4.53 -5.66
C LEU A 51 1.83 -4.46 -5.31
N GLN A 52 1.44 -5.08 -4.19
CA GLN A 52 0.06 -5.12 -3.71
C GLN A 52 -0.03 -4.51 -2.30
N PHE A 53 -1.00 -3.63 -2.10
CA PHE A 53 -1.41 -3.15 -0.78
C PHE A 53 -2.72 -3.83 -0.40
N ASN A 54 -2.70 -4.67 0.63
CA ASN A 54 -3.85 -5.51 1.00
C ASN A 54 -4.94 -4.74 1.74
N ALA A 55 -4.58 -3.75 2.55
CA ALA A 55 -5.51 -3.04 3.43
C ALA A 55 -5.23 -1.55 3.44
N VAL A 56 -5.87 -0.81 2.54
CA VAL A 56 -5.89 0.66 2.56
C VAL A 56 -7.27 1.10 3.04
N VAL A 57 -7.34 1.70 4.22
CA VAL A 57 -8.60 2.14 4.82
C VAL A 57 -9.28 3.17 3.93
N LYS A 58 -10.60 3.04 3.71
CA LYS A 58 -11.38 3.87 2.78
C LYS A 58 -11.38 5.35 3.17
N SER A 59 -11.30 5.69 4.45
CA SER A 59 -11.17 7.07 4.94
C SER A 59 -9.80 7.70 4.64
N ASN A 60 -8.78 6.92 4.26
CA ASN A 60 -7.45 7.44 3.94
C ASN A 60 -7.39 8.04 2.52
N ALA A 61 -8.12 9.14 2.32
CA ALA A 61 -8.23 9.82 1.03
C ALA A 61 -6.86 10.27 0.46
N GLY A 62 -5.90 10.59 1.32
CA GLY A 62 -4.53 10.95 0.92
C GLY A 62 -3.80 9.80 0.24
N ALA A 63 -3.81 8.61 0.85
CA ALA A 63 -3.20 7.42 0.27
C ALA A 63 -3.92 6.98 -1.02
N LEU A 64 -5.26 6.99 -1.03
CA LEU A 64 -6.04 6.60 -2.21
C LEU A 64 -5.74 7.48 -3.43
N LYS A 65 -5.68 8.81 -3.24
CA LYS A 65 -5.31 9.76 -4.31
C LYS A 65 -3.87 9.58 -4.76
N LEU A 66 -2.96 9.34 -3.82
CA LEU A 66 -1.55 9.08 -4.15
C LEU A 66 -1.39 7.81 -4.99
N TYR A 67 -2.02 6.70 -4.59
CA TYR A 67 -1.92 5.43 -5.30
C TYR A 67 -2.54 5.53 -6.70
N GLU A 68 -3.69 6.18 -6.83
CA GLU A 68 -4.31 6.47 -8.13
C GLU A 68 -3.38 7.29 -9.03
N LYS A 69 -2.78 8.38 -8.51
CA LYS A 69 -1.79 9.19 -9.23
C LYS A 69 -0.57 8.38 -9.68
N LEU A 70 -0.17 7.38 -8.90
CA LEU A 70 0.97 6.50 -9.20
C LEU A 70 0.60 5.30 -10.07
N GLY A 71 -0.63 5.21 -10.57
CA GLY A 71 -1.07 4.17 -11.50
C GLY A 71 -1.48 2.85 -10.84
N PHE A 72 -1.74 2.85 -9.53
CA PHE A 72 -2.28 1.65 -8.87
C PHE A 72 -3.72 1.40 -9.30
N VAL A 73 -4.04 0.12 -9.50
CA VAL A 73 -5.39 -0.36 -9.81
C VAL A 73 -6.08 -0.80 -8.52
N ARG A 74 -7.32 -0.34 -8.32
CA ARG A 74 -8.19 -0.79 -7.23
C ARG A 74 -8.76 -2.17 -7.58
N LEU A 75 -8.62 -3.14 -6.67
CA LEU A 75 -9.16 -4.49 -6.86
C LEU A 75 -10.64 -4.59 -6.47
N GLY A 76 -11.09 -3.74 -5.55
CA GLY A 76 -12.45 -3.76 -5.02
C GLY A 76 -12.53 -3.12 -3.64
N THR A 77 -13.67 -3.27 -2.98
CA THR A 77 -13.87 -2.86 -1.58
C THR A 77 -14.23 -4.07 -0.76
N ILE A 78 -13.54 -4.28 0.36
CA ILE A 78 -13.88 -5.27 1.37
C ILE A 78 -14.57 -4.52 2.50
N SER A 79 -15.87 -4.77 2.67
CA SER A 79 -16.65 -4.12 3.73
C SER A 79 -16.17 -4.56 5.11
N LYS A 80 -16.09 -3.63 6.05
CA LYS A 80 -15.68 -3.90 7.44
C LYS A 80 -14.32 -4.61 7.59
N GLY A 81 -13.38 -4.34 6.68
CA GLY A 81 -12.07 -5.01 6.63
C GLY A 81 -11.00 -4.44 7.57
N PHE A 82 -11.28 -3.35 8.30
CA PHE A 82 -10.36 -2.74 9.25
C PHE A 82 -11.08 -2.40 10.55
N GLU A 83 -10.56 -2.88 11.69
CA GLU A 83 -11.07 -2.54 13.03
C GLU A 83 -10.36 -1.29 13.55
N MET A 84 -11.16 -0.31 13.97
CA MET A 84 -10.69 0.95 14.54
C MET A 84 -10.48 0.80 16.05
N ASN A 85 -9.70 1.70 16.64
CA ASN A 85 -9.35 1.62 18.08
C ASN A 85 -10.56 1.73 19.03
N ASP A 86 -11.68 2.28 18.56
CA ASP A 86 -12.95 2.42 19.27
C ASP A 86 -13.93 1.26 18.98
N GLY A 87 -13.50 0.23 18.25
CA GLY A 87 -14.23 -1.01 17.99
C GLY A 87 -15.20 -0.98 16.80
N HIS A 88 -15.31 0.14 16.07
CA HIS A 88 -16.06 0.14 14.82
C HIS A 88 -15.22 -0.39 13.64
N TYR A 89 -15.88 -0.81 12.57
CA TYR A 89 -15.21 -1.32 11.38
C TYR A 89 -15.32 -0.35 10.21
N GLU A 90 -14.19 -0.12 9.54
CA GLU A 90 -14.10 0.58 8.27
C GLU A 90 -13.86 -0.37 7.09
N ASP A 91 -14.26 0.08 5.90
CA ASP A 91 -13.95 -0.64 4.66
C ASP A 91 -12.47 -0.49 4.30
N ILE A 92 -11.93 -1.50 3.63
CA ILE A 92 -10.60 -1.43 3.01
C ILE A 92 -10.68 -1.60 1.49
N ILE A 93 -9.72 -1.00 0.81
CA ILE A 93 -9.60 -1.04 -0.64
C ILE A 93 -8.22 -1.65 -0.95
N PRO A 94 -8.15 -2.92 -1.39
CA PRO A 94 -6.91 -3.48 -1.88
C PRO A 94 -6.50 -2.87 -3.23
N HIS A 95 -5.20 -2.68 -3.44
CA HIS A 95 -4.63 -2.10 -4.66
C HIS A 95 -3.46 -2.93 -5.16
N TYR A 96 -3.23 -2.94 -6.47
CA TYR A 96 -1.99 -3.47 -7.05
C TYR A 96 -1.38 -2.54 -8.10
N HIS A 97 -0.09 -2.71 -8.37
CA HIS A 97 0.64 -2.05 -9.44
C HIS A 97 1.67 -3.02 -10.04
N GLU A 98 1.76 -3.07 -11.36
CA GLU A 98 2.79 -3.86 -12.07
C GLU A 98 4.15 -3.18 -11.99
N LEU A 99 5.17 -3.89 -11.52
CA LEU A 99 6.51 -3.36 -11.32
C LEU A 99 7.38 -3.52 -12.57
#